data_AF-A0A964XBL0-F1
#
_entry.id   AF-A0A964XBL0-F1
#
_cell.length_a   1.000
_cell.length_b   1.000
_cell.length_c   1.000
_cell.angle_alpha   90.00
_cell.angle_beta   90.00
_cell.angle_gamma   90.00
#
_symmetry.space_group_name_H-M   'P 1'
#
loop_
_entity.id
_entity.type
_entity.pdbx_description
1 polymer ?
#
loop_
_entity_poly.entity_id
_entity_poly.type
_entity_poly.pdbx_seq_one_letter_code
_entity_poly.pdbx_strand_id
1 'polypeptide(L)'
;MDLKIEIRKLYALHEATIQYDHAVRTMNQLTWSEFAPSRFIYAFFTFNSIYSYNWKSSFCKEKAIKWDADSTTPSPRESKRFKEYLRFADQKMNSGILQHFSEELMRRLQSYGIDKPIDELQNVCLVNATKDLRNLAEQLPGQFKSLLEPKPTSTDFYSPASAVLAFVYEVRCNLFHGSKTRVQLHDHAQQRRLLIYTAILIAANSLLFQVAKTAKIGWMPVDVELTPQTTADEPQPAALIDPSG
;
A
#
# COMPACT_ATOMS: atom_id res chain seq x y z
N MET A 1 -18.41 8.32 15.02
CA MET A 1 -18.28 8.32 13.55
C MET A 1 -18.92 7.04 13.05
N ASP A 2 -19.88 7.17 12.15
CA ASP A 2 -20.58 6.03 11.55
C ASP A 2 -19.60 5.11 10.82
N LEU A 3 -19.75 3.79 11.00
CA LEU A 3 -18.84 2.79 10.43
C LEU A 3 -18.88 2.78 8.89
N LYS A 4 -20.05 2.91 8.29
CA LYS A 4 -20.25 2.82 6.83
C LYS A 4 -19.64 4.04 6.14
N ILE A 5 -19.85 5.22 6.71
CA ILE A 5 -19.24 6.47 6.23
C ILE A 5 -17.73 6.36 6.25
N GLU A 6 -17.14 5.82 7.32
CA GLU A 6 -15.68 5.74 7.43
C GLU A 6 -15.08 4.71 6.47
N ILE A 7 -15.70 3.53 6.32
CA ILE A 7 -15.27 2.54 5.33
C ILE A 7 -15.35 3.12 3.91
N ARG A 8 -16.41 3.87 3.60
CA ARG A 8 -16.55 4.56 2.30
C ARG A 8 -15.43 5.57 2.05
N LYS A 9 -15.02 6.35 3.06
CA LYS A 9 -13.88 7.28 2.95
C LYS A 9 -12.56 6.55 2.72
N LEU A 10 -12.31 5.50 3.49
CA LEU A 10 -11.10 4.67 3.33
C LEU A 10 -11.07 3.99 1.96
N TYR A 11 -12.23 3.60 1.43
CA TYR A 11 -12.35 3.04 0.08
C TYR A 11 -11.99 4.07 -0.99
N ALA A 12 -12.52 5.30 -0.89
CA ALA A 12 -12.15 6.37 -1.82
C ALA A 12 -10.63 6.68 -1.78
N LEU A 13 -10.02 6.66 -0.59
CA LEU A 13 -8.58 6.83 -0.43
C LEU A 13 -7.78 5.66 -1.06
N HIS A 14 -8.29 4.43 -0.94
CA HIS A 14 -7.72 3.25 -1.58
C HIS A 14 -7.78 3.33 -3.11
N GLU A 15 -8.93 3.71 -3.67
CA GLU A 15 -9.08 3.90 -5.12
C GLU A 15 -8.17 5.02 -5.63
N ALA A 16 -8.08 6.15 -4.93
CA ALA A 16 -7.15 7.22 -5.26
C ALA A 16 -5.70 6.73 -5.30
N THR A 17 -5.29 5.91 -4.32
CA THR A 17 -3.94 5.30 -4.29
C THR A 17 -3.65 4.47 -5.53
N ILE A 18 -4.67 3.79 -6.06
CA ILE A 18 -4.56 2.92 -7.23
C ILE A 18 -4.48 3.72 -8.53
N GLN A 19 -5.26 4.80 -8.63
CA GLN A 19 -5.49 5.52 -9.88
C GLN A 19 -4.49 6.66 -10.12
N TYR A 20 -3.96 7.27 -9.06
CA TYR A 20 -3.12 8.46 -9.22
C TYR A 20 -1.64 8.13 -9.41
N ASP A 21 -1.18 8.40 -10.63
CA ASP A 21 0.24 8.44 -10.94
C ASP A 21 0.82 9.81 -10.69
N HIS A 22 1.84 9.86 -9.83
CA HIS A 22 2.59 11.08 -9.58
C HIS A 22 3.87 11.01 -10.39
N ALA A 23 3.94 11.89 -11.38
CA ALA A 23 5.16 12.12 -12.11
C ALA A 23 5.98 13.23 -11.43
N VAL A 24 7.31 13.13 -11.53
CA VAL A 24 8.24 14.17 -11.07
C VAL A 24 9.03 14.65 -12.29
N ARG A 25 9.22 15.97 -12.41
CA ARG A 25 10.10 16.57 -13.41
C ARG A 25 11.47 16.82 -12.78
N THR A 26 12.49 16.12 -13.27
CA THR A 26 13.88 16.40 -12.89
C THR A 26 14.33 17.70 -13.56
N MET A 27 15.12 18.55 -12.87
CA MET A 27 15.53 19.89 -13.37
C MET A 27 16.17 19.90 -14.77
N ASN A 28 16.71 18.76 -15.24
CA ASN A 28 17.39 18.63 -16.53
C ASN A 28 16.63 17.75 -17.55
N GLN A 29 15.39 17.36 -17.26
CA GLN A 29 14.55 16.58 -18.17
C GLN A 29 13.32 17.40 -18.57
N LEU A 30 13.05 17.48 -19.88
CA LEU A 30 11.85 18.10 -20.43
C LEU A 30 10.59 17.26 -20.18
N THR A 31 10.76 15.96 -19.92
CA THR A 31 9.67 14.99 -19.74
C THR A 31 9.42 14.66 -18.27
N TRP A 32 8.15 14.59 -17.89
CA TRP A 32 7.71 14.05 -16.61
C TRP A 32 7.94 12.53 -16.58
N SER A 33 8.55 12.01 -15.51
CA SER A 33 8.74 10.57 -15.31
C SER A 33 7.98 10.10 -14.08
N GLU A 34 7.35 8.93 -14.16
CA GLU A 34 6.74 8.29 -12.99
C GLU A 34 7.75 8.15 -11.84
N PHE A 35 7.30 8.46 -10.63
CA PHE A 35 8.13 8.31 -9.44
C PHE A 35 7.55 7.22 -8.55
N ALA A 36 7.99 5.98 -8.75
CA ALA A 36 7.51 4.79 -7.99
C ALA A 36 7.46 4.97 -6.46
N PRO A 37 8.37 5.71 -5.79
CA PRO A 37 8.25 5.97 -4.36
C PRO A 37 6.95 6.69 -3.95
N SER A 38 6.36 7.51 -4.82
CA SER A 38 5.09 8.18 -4.53
C SER A 38 3.95 7.18 -4.34
N ARG A 39 3.81 6.20 -5.26
CA ARG A 39 2.80 5.12 -5.17
C ARG A 39 2.95 4.35 -3.85
N PHE A 40 4.19 4.04 -3.46
CA PHE A 40 4.47 3.39 -2.18
C PHE A 40 4.02 4.24 -0.99
N ILE A 41 4.34 5.54 -0.99
CA ILE A 41 3.97 6.47 0.08
C ILE A 41 2.45 6.55 0.24
N TYR A 42 1.70 6.70 -0.86
CA TYR A 42 0.24 6.76 -0.81
C TYR A 42 -0.37 5.43 -0.33
N ALA A 43 0.12 4.30 -0.85
CA ALA A 43 -0.36 2.99 -0.41
C ALA A 43 -0.11 2.75 1.08
N PHE A 44 1.05 3.21 1.58
CA PHE A 44 1.36 3.12 2.99
C PHE A 44 0.50 4.06 3.84
N PHE A 45 0.24 5.29 3.36
CA PHE A 45 -0.63 6.23 4.05
C PHE A 45 -2.06 5.70 4.18
N THR A 46 -2.59 5.09 3.11
CA THR A 46 -3.87 4.39 3.13
C THR A 46 -3.87 3.23 4.12
N PHE A 47 -2.81 2.42 4.11
CA PHE A 47 -2.66 1.31 5.06
C PHE A 47 -2.62 1.79 6.51
N ASN A 48 -1.89 2.87 6.80
CA ASN A 48 -1.85 3.51 8.11
C ASN A 48 -3.22 4.04 8.54
N SER A 49 -3.94 4.67 7.61
CA SER A 49 -5.31 5.14 7.86
C SER A 49 -6.22 3.96 8.22
N ILE A 50 -6.10 2.82 7.53
CA ILE A 50 -6.86 1.61 7.82
C ILE A 50 -6.50 1.01 9.18
N TYR A 51 -5.23 0.71 9.46
CA TYR A 51 -4.87 0.03 10.72
C TYR A 51 -4.95 0.93 11.96
N SER A 52 -5.20 2.24 11.79
CA SER A 52 -5.44 3.18 12.90
C SER A 52 -6.73 2.90 13.69
N TYR A 53 -7.59 2.02 13.18
CA TYR A 53 -8.84 1.60 13.79
C TYR A 53 -8.75 0.23 14.46
N ASN A 54 -9.44 0.08 15.59
CA ASN A 54 -9.74 -1.21 16.18
C ASN A 54 -10.95 -1.81 15.45
N TRP A 55 -10.71 -2.51 14.35
CA TRP A 55 -11.78 -3.03 13.50
C TRP A 55 -12.65 -4.07 14.18
N LYS A 56 -12.08 -4.90 15.06
CA LYS A 56 -12.87 -5.86 15.86
C LYS A 56 -13.94 -5.12 16.67
N SER A 57 -13.55 -4.11 17.44
CA SER A 57 -14.50 -3.28 18.20
C SER A 57 -15.42 -2.50 17.29
N SER A 58 -14.90 -2.00 16.16
CA SER A 58 -15.66 -1.14 15.25
C SER A 58 -16.83 -1.87 14.61
N PHE A 59 -16.61 -3.10 14.13
CA PHE A 59 -17.66 -3.95 13.59
C PHE A 59 -18.63 -4.45 14.66
N CYS A 60 -18.16 -4.76 15.87
CA CYS A 60 -19.06 -5.19 16.96
C CYS A 60 -19.99 -4.06 17.45
N LYS A 61 -19.55 -2.81 17.42
CA LYS A 61 -20.31 -1.64 17.90
C LYS A 61 -20.91 -0.80 16.78
N GLU A 62 -20.78 -1.24 15.52
CA GLU A 62 -21.19 -0.52 14.31
C GLU A 62 -20.73 0.95 14.25
N LYS A 63 -19.55 1.23 14.81
CA LYS A 63 -18.98 2.58 14.93
C LYS A 63 -17.49 2.52 14.63
N ALA A 64 -16.96 3.46 13.85
CA ALA A 64 -15.52 3.53 13.63
C ALA A 64 -14.81 3.95 14.93
N ILE A 65 -13.99 3.05 15.49
CA ILE A 65 -13.28 3.21 16.78
C ILE A 65 -11.78 3.18 16.54
N LYS A 66 -11.10 4.30 16.80
CA LYS A 66 -9.64 4.38 16.77
C LYS A 66 -9.04 3.75 18.02
N TRP A 67 -7.78 3.29 17.93
CA TRP A 67 -7.08 2.71 19.08
C TRP A 67 -6.93 3.66 20.28
N ASP A 68 -6.93 4.98 20.03
CA ASP A 68 -6.67 6.03 21.02
C ASP A 68 -7.94 6.69 21.59
N ALA A 69 -9.11 6.07 21.43
CA ALA A 69 -10.38 6.71 21.78
C ALA A 69 -10.68 6.78 23.29
N ASP A 70 -9.99 5.99 24.13
CA ASP A 70 -10.17 5.97 25.59
C ASP A 70 -8.83 6.24 26.31
N SER A 71 -8.78 7.30 27.12
CA SER A 71 -7.59 7.80 27.82
C SER A 71 -7.01 6.85 28.88
N THR A 72 -7.66 5.71 29.12
CA THR A 72 -7.36 4.79 30.22
C THR A 72 -6.45 3.63 29.84
N THR A 73 -6.27 3.35 28.54
CA THR A 73 -5.39 2.27 28.08
C THR A 73 -4.32 2.79 27.13
N PRO A 74 -3.03 2.48 27.37
CA PRO A 74 -1.97 2.88 26.46
C PRO A 74 -2.18 2.21 25.12
N SER A 75 -2.06 3.01 24.08
CA SER A 75 -2.28 2.54 22.73
C SER A 75 -1.28 1.46 22.31
N PRO A 76 -1.71 0.41 21.59
CA PRO A 76 -0.78 -0.53 20.99
C PRO A 76 0.20 0.19 20.06
N ARG A 77 1.46 -0.25 20.08
CA ARG A 77 2.48 0.15 19.10
C ARG A 77 1.99 -0.11 17.67
N GLU A 78 2.45 0.67 16.69
CA GLU A 78 2.04 0.53 15.28
C GLU A 78 2.15 -0.91 14.76
N SER A 79 3.24 -1.60 15.10
CA SER A 79 3.46 -3.00 14.69
C SER A 79 2.42 -3.98 15.24
N LYS A 80 1.85 -3.69 16.42
CA LYS A 80 0.74 -4.45 16.99
C LYS A 80 -0.58 -4.09 16.31
N ARG A 81 -0.80 -2.82 15.98
CA ARG A 81 -2.05 -2.34 15.33
C ARG A 81 -2.28 -3.05 13.99
N PHE A 82 -1.29 -3.07 13.09
CA PHE A 82 -1.49 -3.71 11.79
C PHE A 82 -1.62 -5.24 11.92
N LYS A 83 -0.94 -5.88 12.88
CA LYS A 83 -1.12 -7.31 13.14
C LYS A 83 -2.53 -7.63 13.65
N GLU A 84 -3.08 -6.82 14.56
CA GLU A 84 -4.48 -7.00 14.99
C GLU A 84 -5.47 -6.77 13.83
N TYR A 85 -5.17 -5.84 12.91
CA TYR A 85 -5.95 -5.68 11.67
C TYR A 85 -5.92 -6.95 10.80
N LEU A 86 -4.74 -7.50 10.52
CA LEU A 86 -4.61 -8.73 9.73
C LEU A 86 -5.32 -9.91 10.38
N ARG A 87 -5.17 -10.07 11.70
CA ARG A 87 -5.87 -11.12 12.45
C ARG A 87 -7.38 -10.96 12.37
N PHE A 88 -7.88 -9.73 12.50
CA PHE A 88 -9.30 -9.46 12.36
C PHE A 88 -9.81 -9.84 10.97
N ALA A 89 -9.08 -9.48 9.90
CA ALA A 89 -9.45 -9.84 8.54
C ALA A 89 -9.47 -11.36 8.34
N ASP A 90 -8.41 -12.04 8.80
CA ASP A 90 -8.25 -13.51 8.74
C ASP A 90 -9.44 -14.23 9.41
N GLN A 91 -9.80 -13.81 10.61
CA GLN A 91 -10.95 -14.34 11.36
C GLN A 91 -12.31 -14.08 10.69
N LYS A 92 -12.44 -13.03 9.89
CA LYS A 92 -13.71 -12.64 9.26
C LYS A 92 -13.89 -13.22 7.87
N MET A 93 -12.81 -13.47 7.16
CA MET A 93 -12.81 -14.02 5.81
C MET A 93 -12.56 -15.53 5.78
N ASN A 94 -12.10 -16.13 6.88
CA ASN A 94 -11.77 -17.55 6.98
C ASN A 94 -10.87 -17.99 5.82
N SER A 95 -11.19 -19.11 5.14
CA SER A 95 -10.38 -19.66 4.06
C SER A 95 -10.27 -18.78 2.81
N GLY A 96 -11.13 -17.78 2.64
CA GLY A 96 -11.12 -16.92 1.44
C GLY A 96 -10.08 -15.80 1.47
N ILE A 97 -9.43 -15.52 2.61
CA ILE A 97 -8.52 -14.38 2.74
C ILE A 97 -7.27 -14.50 1.88
N LEU A 98 -6.66 -15.69 1.89
CA LEU A 98 -5.42 -15.93 1.17
C LEU A 98 -5.62 -15.79 -0.34
N GLN A 99 -6.72 -16.35 -0.85
CA GLN A 99 -7.12 -16.21 -2.25
C GLN A 99 -7.39 -14.75 -2.62
N HIS A 100 -8.17 -14.02 -1.82
CA HIS A 100 -8.47 -12.62 -2.12
C HIS A 100 -7.19 -11.75 -2.12
N PHE A 101 -6.31 -11.98 -1.15
CA PHE A 101 -5.03 -11.27 -1.07
C PHE A 101 -4.13 -11.60 -2.26
N SER A 102 -4.02 -12.88 -2.64
CA SER A 102 -3.15 -13.32 -3.74
C SER A 102 -3.64 -12.82 -5.09
N GLU A 103 -4.96 -12.87 -5.35
CA GLU A 103 -5.59 -12.32 -6.56
C GLU A 103 -5.33 -10.81 -6.69
N GLU A 104 -5.51 -10.06 -5.60
CA GLU A 104 -5.24 -8.62 -5.60
C GLU A 104 -3.75 -8.33 -5.81
N LEU A 105 -2.88 -9.05 -5.12
CA LEU A 105 -1.43 -8.91 -5.26
C LEU A 105 -0.98 -9.19 -6.70
N MET A 106 -1.39 -10.31 -7.30
CA MET A 106 -1.06 -10.68 -8.67
C MET A 106 -1.54 -9.63 -9.68
N ARG A 107 -2.80 -9.18 -9.53
CA ARG A 107 -3.37 -8.13 -10.38
C ARG A 107 -2.52 -6.86 -10.40
N ARG A 108 -2.02 -6.45 -9.23
CA ARG A 108 -1.15 -5.26 -9.12
C ARG A 108 0.23 -5.49 -9.69
N LEU A 109 0.86 -6.62 -9.41
CA LEU A 109 2.17 -6.97 -9.97
C LEU A 109 2.14 -7.00 -11.50
N GLN A 110 1.08 -7.57 -12.09
CA GLN A 110 0.85 -7.56 -13.53
C GLN A 110 0.68 -6.14 -14.08
N SER A 111 -0.13 -5.30 -13.43
CA SER A 111 -0.30 -3.90 -13.85
C SER A 111 0.99 -3.07 -13.78
N TYR A 112 1.96 -3.49 -12.98
CA TYR A 112 3.27 -2.85 -12.84
C TYR A 112 4.36 -3.48 -13.71
N GLY A 113 4.07 -4.51 -14.52
CA GLY A 113 5.08 -5.20 -15.33
C GLY A 113 6.14 -5.92 -14.49
N ILE A 114 5.71 -6.59 -13.41
CA ILE A 114 6.59 -7.34 -12.50
C ILE A 114 6.35 -8.84 -12.66
N ASP A 115 7.13 -9.47 -13.53
CA ASP A 115 6.98 -10.90 -13.85
C ASP A 115 7.69 -11.82 -12.87
N LYS A 116 8.77 -11.35 -12.25
CA LYS A 116 9.63 -12.12 -11.34
C LYS A 116 9.80 -11.44 -9.98
N PRO A 117 8.70 -11.25 -9.22
CA PRO A 117 8.75 -10.49 -7.97
C PRO A 117 9.67 -11.13 -6.92
N ILE A 118 9.84 -12.46 -6.92
CA ILE A 118 10.72 -13.15 -5.97
C ILE A 118 12.19 -12.75 -6.17
N ASP A 119 12.65 -12.71 -7.42
CA ASP A 119 14.04 -12.38 -7.76
C ASP A 119 14.40 -10.96 -7.31
N GLU A 120 13.46 -10.02 -7.46
CA GLU A 120 13.62 -8.63 -7.02
C GLU A 120 13.77 -8.50 -5.49
N LEU A 121 13.21 -9.45 -4.74
CA LEU A 121 13.22 -9.48 -3.27
C LEU A 121 14.41 -10.24 -2.68
N GLN A 122 15.15 -11.05 -3.45
CA GLN A 122 16.27 -11.84 -2.93
C GLN A 122 17.51 -11.01 -2.60
N ASN A 123 17.70 -9.87 -3.27
CA ASN A 123 18.92 -9.06 -3.19
C ASN A 123 18.67 -7.67 -2.61
N VAL A 124 17.90 -7.57 -1.52
CA VAL A 124 17.70 -6.28 -0.86
C VAL A 124 19.02 -5.82 -0.23
N CYS A 125 19.51 -4.66 -0.67
CA CYS A 125 20.70 -4.05 -0.09
C CYS A 125 20.37 -3.45 1.29
N LEU A 126 20.99 -3.98 2.34
CA LEU A 126 20.73 -3.66 3.75
C LEU A 126 21.93 -3.04 4.46
N VAL A 127 22.56 -2.05 3.82
CA VAL A 127 23.68 -1.32 4.43
C VAL A 127 23.21 -0.69 5.75
N ASN A 128 23.95 -0.94 6.83
CA ASN A 128 23.66 -0.46 8.19
C ASN A 128 22.30 -0.90 8.79
N ALA A 129 21.69 -1.97 8.26
CA ALA A 129 20.46 -2.51 8.83
C ALA A 129 20.69 -3.20 10.19
N THR A 130 19.70 -3.07 11.07
CA THR A 130 19.61 -3.81 12.33
C THR A 130 19.52 -5.32 12.08
N LYS A 131 19.88 -6.13 13.09
CA LYS A 131 19.76 -7.60 13.01
C LYS A 131 18.33 -8.04 12.67
N ASP A 132 17.34 -7.39 13.27
CA ASP A 132 15.93 -7.72 13.04
C ASP A 132 15.50 -7.48 11.60
N LEU A 133 15.94 -6.36 10.99
CA LEU A 133 15.66 -6.07 9.59
C LEU A 133 16.33 -7.07 8.65
N ARG A 134 17.54 -7.53 8.96
CA ARG A 134 18.23 -8.58 8.19
C ARG A 134 17.46 -9.90 8.23
N ASN A 135 17.03 -10.32 9.42
CA ASN A 135 16.23 -11.54 9.59
C ASN A 135 14.91 -11.46 8.79
N LEU A 136 14.23 -10.32 8.83
CA LEU A 136 13.01 -10.11 8.04
C LEU A 136 13.29 -10.17 6.53
N ALA A 137 14.39 -9.58 6.08
CA ALA A 137 14.76 -9.60 4.66
C ALA A 137 15.10 -11.00 4.15
N GLU A 138 15.82 -11.80 4.94
CA GLU A 138 16.17 -13.19 4.58
C GLU A 138 14.93 -14.06 4.41
N GLN A 139 13.90 -13.83 5.24
CA GLN A 139 12.65 -14.59 5.19
C GLN A 139 11.67 -14.06 4.13
N LEU A 140 11.83 -12.80 3.71
CA LEU A 140 10.87 -12.10 2.86
C LEU A 140 10.52 -12.86 1.57
N PRO A 141 11.46 -13.40 0.77
CA PRO A 141 11.11 -14.10 -0.46
C PRO A 141 10.23 -15.33 -0.21
N GLY A 142 10.51 -16.09 0.85
CA GLY A 142 9.73 -17.28 1.21
C GLY A 142 8.32 -16.94 1.71
N GLN A 143 8.21 -15.94 2.59
CA GLN A 143 6.92 -15.48 3.12
C GLN A 143 6.08 -14.78 2.05
N PHE A 144 6.71 -14.06 1.13
CA PHE A 144 6.00 -13.46 0.00
C PHE A 144 5.52 -14.53 -0.99
N LYS A 145 6.34 -15.55 -1.27
CA LYS A 145 5.96 -16.66 -2.15
C LYS A 145 4.74 -17.41 -1.63
N SER A 146 4.64 -17.67 -0.33
CA SER A 146 3.48 -18.37 0.24
C SER A 146 2.17 -17.56 0.13
N LEU A 147 2.25 -16.23 0.06
CA LEU A 147 1.11 -15.36 -0.20
C LEU A 147 0.76 -15.27 -1.69
N LEU A 148 1.77 -15.23 -2.56
CA LEU A 148 1.57 -15.10 -4.00
C LEU A 148 1.06 -16.40 -4.63
N GLU A 149 1.64 -17.52 -4.23
CA GLU A 149 1.40 -18.85 -4.78
C GLU A 149 0.85 -19.77 -3.67
N PRO A 150 -0.39 -19.54 -3.21
CA PRO A 150 -0.94 -20.30 -2.11
C PRO A 150 -1.08 -21.78 -2.51
N LYS A 151 -0.57 -22.67 -1.66
CA LYS A 151 -0.79 -24.11 -1.86
C LYS A 151 -2.28 -24.41 -1.72
N PRO A 152 -2.85 -25.37 -2.48
CA PRO A 152 -4.30 -25.66 -2.45
C PRO A 152 -4.87 -25.97 -1.05
N THR A 153 -4.04 -26.48 -0.15
CA THR A 153 -4.43 -26.83 1.23
C THR A 153 -3.99 -25.81 2.27
N SER A 154 -3.27 -24.75 1.87
CA SER A 154 -2.77 -23.74 2.81
C SER A 154 -3.87 -22.77 3.17
N THR A 155 -4.16 -22.66 4.46
CA THR A 155 -5.01 -21.62 5.04
C THR A 155 -4.20 -20.61 5.86
N ASP A 156 -2.89 -20.80 5.99
CA ASP A 156 -2.03 -19.90 6.76
C ASP A 156 -1.75 -18.62 5.98
N PHE A 157 -2.58 -17.60 6.24
CA PHE A 157 -2.39 -16.24 5.73
C PHE A 157 -1.69 -15.35 6.76
N TYR A 158 -2.12 -15.42 8.03
CA TYR A 158 -1.75 -14.44 9.04
C TYR A 158 -0.24 -14.37 9.29
N SER A 159 0.43 -15.52 9.42
CA SER A 159 1.86 -15.59 9.69
C SER A 159 2.69 -14.96 8.56
N PRO A 160 2.57 -15.41 7.30
CA PRO A 160 3.34 -14.83 6.20
C PRO A 160 2.98 -13.36 5.94
N ALA A 161 1.70 -12.98 5.98
CA ALA A 161 1.26 -11.59 5.78
C ALA A 161 1.85 -10.66 6.85
N SER A 162 1.87 -11.10 8.12
CA SER A 162 2.44 -10.33 9.22
C SER A 162 3.95 -10.12 9.04
N ALA A 163 4.68 -11.12 8.57
CA ALA A 163 6.12 -11.04 8.34
C ALA A 163 6.44 -10.08 7.17
N VAL A 164 5.74 -10.23 6.05
CA VAL A 164 5.92 -9.38 4.86
C VAL A 164 5.59 -7.92 5.18
N LEU A 165 4.46 -7.65 5.85
CA LEU A 165 4.08 -6.28 6.20
C LEU A 165 4.97 -5.66 7.28
N ALA A 166 5.52 -6.46 8.20
CA ALA A 166 6.55 -5.98 9.13
C ALA A 166 7.81 -5.52 8.39
N PHE A 167 8.25 -6.27 7.38
CA PHE A 167 9.37 -5.84 6.55
C PHE A 167 9.06 -4.54 5.78
N VAL A 168 7.88 -4.45 5.15
CA VAL A 168 7.43 -3.24 4.44
C VAL A 168 7.38 -2.02 5.37
N TYR A 169 6.97 -2.21 6.62
CA TYR A 169 6.99 -1.18 7.65
C TYR A 169 8.42 -0.66 7.94
N GLU A 170 9.41 -1.55 8.04
CA GLU A 170 10.80 -1.13 8.23
C GLU A 170 11.38 -0.41 7.00
N VAL A 171 10.99 -0.80 5.79
CA VAL A 171 11.33 -0.07 4.56
C VAL A 171 10.80 1.36 4.61
N ARG A 172 9.56 1.54 5.09
CA ARG A 172 8.95 2.85 5.32
C ARG A 172 9.77 3.71 6.29
N CYS A 173 10.23 3.14 7.39
CA CYS A 173 11.11 3.84 8.33
C CYS A 173 12.39 4.33 7.63
N ASN A 174 13.02 3.51 6.79
CA ASN A 174 14.22 3.92 6.07
C ASN A 174 13.96 5.02 5.01
N LEU A 175 12.81 4.97 4.32
CA LEU A 175 12.47 5.98 3.30
C LEU A 175 12.15 7.35 3.90
N PHE A 176 11.37 7.40 4.99
CA PHE A 176 10.93 8.68 5.56
C PHE A 176 11.96 9.34 6.48
N HIS A 177 12.85 8.58 7.11
CA HIS A 177 13.88 9.15 7.98
C HIS A 177 15.16 9.52 7.22
N GLY A 178 15.11 9.57 5.87
CA GLY A 178 16.13 10.19 5.04
C GLY A 178 17.45 9.42 4.93
N SER A 179 17.48 8.14 5.30
CA SER A 179 18.70 7.32 5.15
C SER A 179 19.00 6.99 3.68
N LYS A 180 18.04 7.20 2.76
CA LYS A 180 18.23 7.06 1.31
C LYS A 180 18.32 8.41 0.60
N THR A 181 19.35 8.60 -0.21
CA THR A 181 19.50 9.78 -1.07
C THR A 181 18.55 9.70 -2.27
N ARG A 182 18.22 10.85 -2.90
CA ARG A 182 17.43 10.88 -4.15
C ARG A 182 17.99 9.95 -5.22
N VAL A 183 19.33 9.88 -5.35
CA VAL A 183 20.02 8.99 -6.29
C VAL A 183 19.69 7.51 -6.03
N GLN A 184 19.63 7.10 -4.77
CA GLN A 184 19.27 5.72 -4.40
C GLN A 184 17.78 5.40 -4.63
N LEU A 185 16.91 6.41 -4.70
CA LEU A 185 15.50 6.24 -5.06
C LEU A 185 15.28 6.16 -6.58
N HIS A 186 16.26 6.59 -7.38
CA HIS A 186 16.25 6.43 -8.82
C HIS A 186 16.82 5.08 -9.29
N ASP A 187 17.45 4.30 -8.40
CA ASP A 187 17.90 2.93 -8.71
C ASP A 187 16.72 2.06 -9.19
N HIS A 188 16.88 1.46 -10.37
CA HIS A 188 15.81 0.72 -11.04
C HIS A 188 15.34 -0.49 -10.20
N ALA A 189 16.26 -1.23 -9.59
CA ALA A 189 15.90 -2.37 -8.74
C ALA A 189 15.15 -1.92 -7.49
N GLN A 190 15.54 -0.80 -6.88
CA GLN A 190 14.83 -0.20 -5.76
C GLN A 190 13.41 0.25 -6.16
N GLN A 191 13.24 0.87 -7.33
CA GLN A 191 11.92 1.28 -7.82
C GLN A 191 11.01 0.07 -8.04
N ARG A 192 11.52 -1.01 -8.65
CA ARG A 192 10.78 -2.27 -8.83
C ARG A 192 10.36 -2.88 -7.49
N ARG A 193 11.26 -2.93 -6.51
CA ARG A 193 10.90 -3.37 -5.14
C ARG A 193 9.83 -2.51 -4.49
N LEU A 194 9.88 -1.19 -4.67
CA LEU A 194 8.85 -0.28 -4.14
C LEU A 194 7.47 -0.55 -4.77
N LEU A 195 7.41 -0.90 -6.05
CA LEU A 195 6.17 -1.32 -6.70
C LEU A 195 5.66 -2.65 -6.13
N ILE A 196 6.53 -3.60 -5.80
CA ILE A 196 6.13 -4.84 -5.09
C ILE A 196 5.56 -4.52 -3.71
N TYR A 197 6.21 -3.66 -2.93
CA TYR A 197 5.71 -3.25 -1.61
C TYR A 197 4.40 -2.48 -1.72
N THR A 198 4.23 -1.67 -2.76
CA THR A 198 2.97 -1.00 -3.09
C THR A 198 1.87 -2.02 -3.35
N ALA A 199 2.14 -3.05 -4.16
CA ALA A 199 1.19 -4.13 -4.46
C ALA A 199 0.78 -4.89 -3.18
N ILE A 200 1.72 -5.20 -2.30
CA ILE A 200 1.45 -5.80 -0.97
C ILE A 200 0.51 -4.92 -0.15
N LEU A 201 0.79 -3.61 -0.07
CA LEU A 201 -0.02 -2.67 0.72
C LEU A 201 -1.43 -2.52 0.15
N ILE A 202 -1.57 -2.45 -1.18
CA ILE A 202 -2.87 -2.40 -1.85
C ILE A 202 -3.67 -3.69 -1.56
N ALA A 203 -3.05 -4.86 -1.68
CA ALA A 203 -3.67 -6.13 -1.32
C ALA A 203 -4.06 -6.20 0.17
N ALA A 204 -3.25 -5.65 1.06
CA ALA A 204 -3.58 -5.56 2.48
C ALA A 204 -4.74 -4.60 2.74
N ASN A 205 -4.81 -3.48 2.01
CA ASN A 205 -5.88 -2.50 2.11
C ASN A 205 -7.22 -3.07 1.64
N SER A 206 -7.22 -3.90 0.59
CA SER A 206 -8.46 -4.47 0.03
C SER A 206 -9.21 -5.38 1.01
N LEU A 207 -8.48 -6.02 1.94
CA LEU A 207 -9.06 -6.93 2.93
C LEU A 207 -10.18 -6.28 3.76
N LEU A 208 -10.02 -5.03 4.19
CA LEU A 208 -11.05 -4.32 4.97
C LEU A 208 -12.37 -4.25 4.21
N PHE A 209 -12.31 -3.91 2.92
CA PHE A 209 -13.49 -3.73 2.08
C PHE A 209 -14.16 -5.07 1.79
N GLN A 210 -13.37 -6.12 1.61
CA GLN A 210 -13.89 -7.47 1.45
C GLN A 210 -14.52 -8.00 2.74
N VAL A 211 -13.94 -7.73 3.90
CA VAL A 211 -14.56 -8.01 5.21
C VAL A 211 -15.88 -7.26 5.33
N ALA A 212 -15.90 -5.97 5.01
CA ALA A 212 -17.09 -5.13 5.10
C ALA A 212 -18.21 -5.62 4.18
N LYS A 213 -17.87 -6.03 2.95
CA LYS A 213 -18.79 -6.65 1.99
C LYS A 213 -19.35 -7.96 2.52
N THR A 214 -18.49 -8.82 3.06
CA THR A 214 -18.86 -10.14 3.61
C THR A 214 -19.76 -10.01 4.85
N ALA A 215 -19.48 -9.02 5.70
CA ALA A 215 -20.27 -8.71 6.89
C ALA A 215 -21.62 -8.04 6.59
N LYS A 216 -21.91 -7.70 5.32
CA LYS A 216 -23.18 -7.10 4.87
C LYS A 216 -23.59 -5.84 5.67
N ILE A 217 -22.62 -5.04 6.09
CA ILE A 217 -22.89 -3.82 6.88
C ILE A 217 -23.60 -2.71 6.07
N GLY A 218 -23.84 -2.92 4.77
CA GLY A 218 -24.54 -1.97 3.90
C GLY A 218 -23.72 -0.73 3.55
N TRP A 219 -22.39 -0.83 3.56
CA TRP A 219 -21.54 0.19 2.95
C TRP A 219 -21.58 0.03 1.42
N MET A 220 -21.42 1.14 0.69
CA MET A 220 -21.36 1.12 -0.77
C MET A 220 -20.01 1.69 -1.23
N PRO A 221 -19.37 1.09 -2.25
CA PRO A 221 -18.20 1.68 -2.88
C PRO A 221 -18.57 3.05 -3.45
N VAL A 222 -17.58 3.93 -3.54
CA VAL A 222 -17.73 5.20 -4.23
C VAL A 222 -17.39 4.96 -5.70
N ASP A 223 -18.25 5.39 -6.60
CA ASP A 223 -17.87 5.54 -8.00
C ASP A 223 -16.90 6.71 -8.07
N VAL A 224 -15.62 6.38 -8.18
CA VAL A 224 -14.56 7.36 -8.35
C VAL A 224 -14.54 7.73 -9.84
N GLU A 225 -15.58 8.45 -10.28
CA GLU A 225 -15.57 9.16 -11.57
C GLU A 225 -14.66 10.37 -11.43
N LEU A 226 -13.36 10.14 -11.54
CA LEU A 226 -12.39 11.22 -11.65
C LEU A 226 -12.28 11.55 -13.14
N THR A 227 -13.10 12.49 -13.59
CA THR A 227 -12.93 13.10 -14.91
C THR A 227 -11.49 13.64 -14.95
N PRO A 228 -10.64 13.18 -15.88
CA PRO A 228 -9.36 13.84 -16.07
C PRO A 228 -9.70 15.29 -16.45
N GLN A 229 -9.32 16.25 -15.59
CA GLN A 229 -9.28 17.63 -15.99
C GLN A 229 -8.35 17.67 -17.19
N THR A 230 -8.94 17.76 -18.38
CA THR A 230 -8.24 18.08 -19.60
C THR A 230 -7.62 19.43 -19.31
N THR A 231 -6.31 19.48 -19.10
CA THR A 231 -5.56 20.74 -19.09
C THR A 231 -5.57 21.28 -20.50
N ALA A 232 -6.72 21.82 -20.92
CA ALA A 232 -6.82 22.77 -21.99
C ALA A 232 -6.34 24.09 -21.41
N ASP A 233 -5.03 24.30 -21.43
CA ASP A 233 -4.35 25.59 -21.45
C ASP A 233 -2.84 25.31 -21.53
N GLU A 234 -2.40 24.76 -22.66
CA GLU A 234 -1.04 25.05 -23.12
C GLU A 234 -1.02 26.50 -23.61
N PRO A 235 -0.27 27.41 -22.98
CA PRO A 235 -0.09 28.74 -23.54
C PRO A 235 0.66 28.61 -24.88
N GLN A 236 0.02 29.08 -25.95
CA GLN A 236 0.67 29.19 -27.25
C GLN A 236 1.98 29.99 -27.10
N PRO A 237 3.09 29.55 -27.71
CA PRO A 237 4.32 30.31 -27.71
C PRO A 237 4.07 31.66 -28.40
N ALA A 238 4.38 32.75 -27.69
CA ALA A 238 4.30 34.10 -28.22
C ALA A 238 5.08 34.18 -29.55
N ALA A 239 4.39 34.63 -30.60
CA ALA A 239 5.00 34.89 -31.88
C ALA A 239 6.14 35.91 -31.69
N LEU A 240 7.36 35.51 -32.05
CA LEU A 240 8.49 36.40 -32.18
C LEU A 240 8.15 37.44 -33.26
N ILE A 241 7.97 38.68 -32.84
CA ILE A 241 7.85 39.83 -33.74
C ILE A 241 9.24 40.04 -34.37
N ASP A 242 9.31 39.89 -35.69
CA ASP A 242 10.47 40.19 -36.52
C ASP A 242 10.73 41.72 -36.52
N PRO A 243 11.90 42.20 -36.04
CA PRO A 243 12.25 43.61 -36.09
C PRO A 243 12.94 43.91 -37.43
N SER A 244 12.17 43.81 -38.52
CA SER A 244 12.61 44.19 -39.87
C SER A 244 11.48 44.94 -40.59
N GLY A 245 11.18 46.14 -40.10
CA GLY A 245 10.25 47.10 -40.72
C GLY A 245 10.61 48.52 -40.33
#